data_AF-A0AAW0J9V4-F1
#
_entry.id   AF-A0AAW0J9V4-F1
#
_cell.length_a   1.000
_cell.length_b   1.000
_cell.length_c   1.000
_cell.angle_alpha   90.00
_cell.angle_beta   90.00
_cell.angle_gamma   90.00
#
_symmetry.space_group_name_H-M   'P 1'
#
loop_
_entity.id
_entity.type
_entity.pdbx_description
1 polymer ?
#
loop_
_entity_poly.entity_id
_entity_poly.type
_entity_poly.pdbx_seq_one_letter_code
_entity_poly.pdbx_strand_id
1 'polypeptide(L)'
;HKLFECRWILKTDYLTACSQAGRFLAEESYEWNKNGLNEDGAINLEAPRKWRHMREKTGHGAFYGMRIIVYGECIAPTLDTLKRAVKAGDGTILATSPPYTRFLNDRVDFAIISPGMPHVDLWVQDFMKHEIPCVLADYIVEYVCKPGYSLDKHVLYNTHAWAEKSFAYLQSKAEEILKEYTDSTPSDDNGSNDIACTVCGSHDKGEVMLICGNESGSVGCGVGTHIDCCNPPLQEVPEDDWFCPKCSGSRHSTNSAKRKKKGSSLLKRK
;
A
#
# COMPACT_ATOMS: atom_id res chain seq x y z
N HIS A 1 -10.29 7.01 -17.71
CA HIS A 1 -8.91 7.19 -18.22
C HIS A 1 -7.93 7.49 -17.10
N LYS A 2 -8.06 8.61 -16.36
CA LYS A 2 -7.11 8.99 -15.27
C LYS A 2 -6.95 7.94 -14.16
N LEU A 3 -8.03 7.24 -13.80
CA LEU A 3 -8.01 6.17 -12.79
C LEU A 3 -7.06 5.02 -13.17
N PHE A 4 -7.03 4.64 -14.46
CA PHE A 4 -6.19 3.56 -14.97
C PHE A 4 -4.70 3.95 -15.00
N GLU A 5 -4.41 5.24 -15.16
CA GLU A 5 -3.04 5.77 -15.12
C GLU A 5 -2.50 5.97 -13.70
N CYS A 6 -3.32 5.69 -12.67
CA CYS A 6 -2.97 5.86 -11.25
C CYS A 6 -2.47 7.28 -10.92
N ARG A 7 -3.06 8.31 -11.55
CA ARG A 7 -2.72 9.72 -11.30
C ARG A 7 -3.52 10.32 -10.15
N TRP A 8 -3.01 11.42 -9.59
CA TRP A 8 -3.76 12.29 -8.69
C TRP A 8 -5.13 12.67 -9.24
N ILE A 9 -6.18 12.37 -8.46
CA ILE A 9 -7.54 12.85 -8.68
C ILE A 9 -7.86 13.79 -7.52
N LEU A 10 -7.71 15.09 -7.77
CA LEU A 10 -7.81 16.13 -6.75
C LEU A 10 -9.18 16.80 -6.76
N LYS A 11 -9.58 17.32 -5.60
CA LYS A 11 -10.73 18.19 -5.40
C LYS A 11 -10.53 19.50 -6.14
N THR A 12 -11.63 20.12 -6.54
CA THR A 12 -11.65 21.33 -7.39
C THR A 12 -11.05 22.56 -6.69
N ASP A 13 -11.00 22.56 -5.37
CA ASP A 13 -10.43 23.62 -4.53
C ASP A 13 -8.89 23.61 -4.49
N TYR A 14 -8.22 22.56 -4.97
CA TYR A 14 -6.75 22.47 -5.02
C TYR A 14 -6.12 23.66 -5.75
N LEU A 15 -6.61 23.96 -6.97
CA LEU A 15 -6.04 25.04 -7.78
C LEU A 15 -6.30 26.41 -7.16
N THR A 16 -7.45 26.60 -6.51
CA THR A 16 -7.77 27.83 -5.79
C THR A 16 -6.81 28.01 -4.60
N ALA A 17 -6.56 26.96 -3.83
CA ALA A 17 -5.63 27.00 -2.70
C ALA A 17 -4.18 27.24 -3.15
N CYS A 18 -3.74 26.61 -4.25
CA CYS A 18 -2.41 26.85 -4.82
C CYS A 18 -2.25 28.30 -5.30
N SER A 19 -3.28 28.86 -5.94
CA SER A 19 -3.30 30.25 -6.39
C SER A 19 -3.16 31.22 -5.21
N GLN A 20 -3.90 30.99 -4.12
CA GLN A 20 -3.81 31.79 -2.90
C GLN A 20 -2.46 31.68 -2.21
N ALA A 21 -1.84 30.50 -2.23
CA ALA A 21 -0.52 30.25 -1.65
C ALA A 21 0.65 30.72 -2.53
N GLY A 22 0.40 31.06 -3.80
CA GLY A 22 1.44 31.44 -4.77
C GLY A 22 2.37 30.29 -5.17
N ARG A 23 2.02 29.04 -4.85
CA ARG A 23 2.81 27.83 -5.17
C ARG A 23 1.90 26.60 -5.19
N PHE A 24 2.39 25.51 -5.79
CA PHE A 24 1.72 24.21 -5.65
C PHE A 24 1.80 23.73 -4.20
N LEU A 25 0.65 23.31 -3.68
CA LEU A 25 0.50 22.70 -2.36
C LEU A 25 0.61 21.19 -2.48
N ALA A 26 0.88 20.52 -1.36
CA ALA A 26 0.86 19.07 -1.27
C ALA A 26 -0.51 18.51 -1.68
N GLU A 27 -0.51 17.57 -2.62
CA GLU A 27 -1.69 17.02 -3.28
C GLU A 27 -2.55 16.13 -2.35
N GLU A 28 -1.93 15.48 -1.35
CA GLU A 28 -2.53 14.45 -0.49
C GLU A 28 -3.81 14.94 0.21
N SER A 29 -3.79 16.17 0.74
CA SER A 29 -4.93 16.75 1.47
C SER A 29 -6.11 17.10 0.55
N TYR A 30 -5.83 17.24 -0.74
CA TYR A 30 -6.82 17.55 -1.78
C TYR A 30 -7.22 16.33 -2.59
N GLU A 31 -6.65 15.15 -2.33
CA GLU A 31 -7.04 13.91 -3.01
C GLU A 31 -8.50 13.55 -2.70
N TRP A 32 -9.21 13.04 -3.71
CA TRP A 32 -10.50 12.41 -3.50
C TRP A 32 -10.32 11.14 -2.67
N ASN A 33 -10.76 11.20 -1.41
CA ASN A 33 -10.67 10.11 -0.45
C ASN A 33 -11.88 10.14 0.48
N LYS A 34 -13.05 9.80 -0.05
CA LYS A 34 -14.28 9.60 0.72
C LYS A 34 -14.59 8.10 0.74
N ASN A 35 -15.25 7.63 1.79
CA ASN A 35 -15.66 6.24 1.88
C ASN A 35 -16.92 6.01 1.04
N GLY A 36 -17.00 4.87 0.35
CA GLY A 36 -18.18 4.46 -0.40
C GLY A 36 -18.22 4.91 -1.86
N LEU A 37 -19.37 4.72 -2.51
CA LEU A 37 -19.57 5.05 -3.91
C LEU A 37 -19.94 6.53 -4.11
N ASN A 38 -19.68 7.05 -5.31
CA ASN A 38 -20.23 8.33 -5.75
C ASN A 38 -21.77 8.28 -5.92
N GLU A 39 -22.40 9.43 -6.16
CA GLU A 39 -23.86 9.58 -6.26
C GLU A 39 -24.49 8.61 -7.27
N ASP A 40 -23.85 8.41 -8.42
CA ASP A 40 -24.33 7.51 -9.47
C ASP A 40 -23.98 6.02 -9.24
N GLY A 41 -23.30 5.69 -8.12
CA GLY A 41 -22.88 4.33 -7.81
C GLY A 41 -21.82 3.75 -8.77
N ALA A 42 -21.18 4.59 -9.59
CA ALA A 42 -20.27 4.20 -10.66
C ALA A 42 -18.83 4.00 -10.19
N ILE A 43 -18.38 4.77 -9.20
CA ILE A 43 -16.98 4.81 -8.75
C ILE A 43 -16.94 4.75 -7.22
N ASN A 44 -16.17 3.82 -6.66
CA ASN A 44 -15.73 3.85 -5.27
C ASN A 44 -14.73 5.00 -5.11
N LEU A 45 -15.04 5.94 -4.23
CA LEU A 45 -14.28 7.17 -4.01
C LEU A 45 -12.89 6.91 -3.39
N GLU A 46 -12.63 5.70 -2.90
CA GLU A 46 -11.30 5.23 -2.46
C GLU A 46 -10.46 4.64 -3.60
N ALA A 47 -11.08 4.30 -4.73
CA ALA A 47 -10.41 3.64 -5.85
C ALA A 47 -9.22 4.45 -6.41
N PRO A 48 -9.32 5.78 -6.67
CA PRO A 48 -8.19 6.56 -7.17
C PRO A 48 -6.97 6.45 -6.27
N ARG A 49 -7.21 6.63 -4.97
CA ARG A 49 -6.19 6.59 -3.93
C ARG A 49 -5.55 5.20 -3.83
N LYS A 50 -6.37 4.14 -3.83
CA LYS A 50 -5.90 2.74 -3.80
C LYS A 50 -4.88 2.45 -4.91
N TRP A 51 -5.23 2.76 -6.16
CA TRP A 51 -4.37 2.44 -7.30
C TRP A 51 -3.13 3.33 -7.37
N ARG A 52 -3.21 4.61 -6.97
CA ARG A 52 -2.04 5.48 -6.85
C ARG A 52 -1.03 4.94 -5.84
N HIS A 53 -1.47 4.59 -4.62
CA HIS A 53 -0.57 4.04 -3.60
C HIS A 53 0.02 2.71 -4.03
N MET A 54 -0.76 1.85 -4.70
CA MET A 54 -0.23 0.61 -5.27
C MET A 54 0.91 0.91 -6.24
N ARG A 55 0.72 1.88 -7.15
CA ARG A 55 1.73 2.24 -8.14
C ARG A 55 2.96 2.90 -7.54
N GLU A 56 2.81 3.73 -6.53
CA GLU A 56 3.94 4.33 -5.81
C GLU A 56 4.79 3.28 -5.09
N LYS A 57 4.14 2.28 -4.47
CA LYS A 57 4.84 1.22 -3.74
C LYS A 57 5.46 0.17 -4.66
N THR A 58 4.75 -0.24 -5.71
CA THR A 58 5.15 -1.39 -6.53
C THR A 58 5.71 -1.02 -7.91
N GLY A 59 5.55 0.24 -8.32
CA GLY A 59 5.81 0.66 -9.70
C GLY A 59 4.76 0.19 -10.72
N HIS A 60 3.70 -0.49 -10.28
CA HIS A 60 2.76 -1.19 -11.15
C HIS A 60 1.32 -0.65 -11.10
N GLY A 61 0.65 -0.72 -12.24
CA GLY A 61 -0.74 -0.29 -12.43
C GLY A 61 -1.79 -1.35 -12.04
N ALA A 62 -3.06 -0.98 -12.17
CA ALA A 62 -4.20 -1.77 -11.67
C ALA A 62 -4.37 -3.16 -12.29
N PHE A 63 -3.84 -3.35 -13.50
CA PHE A 63 -3.94 -4.57 -14.30
C PHE A 63 -2.61 -5.29 -14.44
N TYR A 64 -1.64 -5.01 -13.56
CA TYR A 64 -0.32 -5.60 -13.66
C TYR A 64 -0.37 -7.13 -13.75
N GLY A 65 0.22 -7.67 -14.83
CA GLY A 65 0.25 -9.11 -15.10
C GLY A 65 -1.08 -9.71 -15.56
N MET A 66 -2.15 -8.92 -15.75
CA MET A 66 -3.42 -9.37 -16.30
C MET A 66 -3.31 -9.63 -17.80
N ARG A 67 -3.76 -10.79 -18.26
CA ARG A 67 -3.71 -11.24 -19.67
C ARG A 67 -5.11 -11.42 -20.22
N ILE A 68 -5.45 -10.65 -21.25
CA ILE A 68 -6.81 -10.52 -21.78
C ILE A 68 -6.87 -10.93 -23.25
N ILE A 69 -7.93 -11.64 -23.62
CA ILE A 69 -8.35 -11.81 -25.02
C ILE A 69 -9.62 -10.98 -25.25
N VAL A 70 -9.77 -10.38 -26.43
CA VAL A 70 -11.00 -9.72 -26.85
C VAL A 70 -11.61 -10.46 -28.04
N TYR A 71 -12.90 -10.81 -27.94
CA TYR A 71 -13.67 -11.49 -28.96
C TYR A 71 -15.00 -10.77 -29.26
N GLY A 72 -15.15 -10.37 -30.52
CA GLY A 72 -16.30 -9.59 -31.00
C GLY A 72 -16.12 -8.08 -30.83
N GLU A 73 -17.21 -7.34 -30.93
CA GLU A 73 -17.20 -5.87 -30.87
C GLU A 73 -17.22 -5.35 -29.43
N CYS A 74 -16.42 -4.30 -29.19
CA CYS A 74 -16.49 -3.50 -27.96
C CYS A 74 -17.06 -2.13 -28.32
N ILE A 75 -18.28 -1.85 -27.88
CA ILE A 75 -19.00 -0.61 -28.19
C ILE A 75 -18.81 0.41 -27.06
N ALA A 76 -19.04 -0.01 -25.82
CA ALA A 76 -18.91 0.81 -24.63
C ALA A 76 -18.23 -0.02 -23.52
N PRO A 77 -16.95 0.25 -23.19
CA PRO A 77 -16.01 1.12 -23.92
C PRO A 77 -15.65 0.60 -25.32
N THR A 78 -15.22 1.49 -26.22
CA THR A 78 -14.70 1.08 -27.54
C THR A 78 -13.41 0.26 -27.40
N LEU A 79 -13.08 -0.60 -28.39
CA LEU A 79 -11.87 -1.42 -28.37
C LEU A 79 -10.59 -0.58 -28.13
N ASP A 80 -10.46 0.58 -28.78
CA ASP A 80 -9.27 1.44 -28.60
C ASP A 80 -9.22 2.10 -27.22
N THR A 81 -10.38 2.39 -26.63
CA THR A 81 -10.46 2.90 -25.27
C THR A 81 -10.05 1.81 -24.28
N LEU A 82 -10.55 0.59 -24.49
CA LEU A 82 -10.19 -0.59 -23.70
C LEU A 82 -8.69 -0.90 -23.81
N LYS A 83 -8.11 -0.91 -25.02
CA LYS A 83 -6.67 -1.09 -25.24
C LYS A 83 -5.82 -0.08 -24.48
N ARG A 84 -6.19 1.20 -24.55
CA ARG A 84 -5.49 2.27 -23.83
C ARG A 84 -5.61 2.09 -22.32
N ALA A 85 -6.80 1.76 -21.81
CA ALA A 85 -7.02 1.55 -20.39
C ALA A 85 -6.24 0.35 -19.85
N VAL A 86 -6.29 -0.79 -20.54
CA VAL A 86 -5.55 -2.01 -20.17
C VAL A 86 -4.05 -1.73 -20.15
N LYS A 87 -3.52 -1.09 -21.21
CA LYS A 87 -2.10 -0.71 -21.28
C LYS A 87 -1.70 0.28 -20.18
N ALA A 88 -2.54 1.28 -19.89
CA ALA A 88 -2.26 2.28 -18.85
C ALA A 88 -2.22 1.66 -17.44
N GLY A 89 -2.98 0.59 -17.22
CA GLY A 89 -2.95 -0.20 -15.98
C GLY A 89 -1.91 -1.33 -15.97
N ASP A 90 -0.97 -1.40 -16.92
CA ASP A 90 0.04 -2.48 -17.03
C ASP A 90 -0.53 -3.89 -17.32
N GLY A 91 -1.72 -3.96 -17.93
CA GLY A 91 -2.28 -5.20 -18.45
C GLY A 91 -1.87 -5.47 -19.90
N THR A 92 -2.09 -6.71 -20.34
CA THR A 92 -1.73 -7.18 -21.68
C THR A 92 -2.95 -7.72 -22.42
N ILE A 93 -3.23 -7.17 -23.61
CA ILE A 93 -4.19 -7.77 -24.56
C ILE A 93 -3.41 -8.69 -25.50
N LEU A 94 -3.66 -9.99 -25.40
CA LEU A 94 -3.00 -11.03 -26.20
C LEU A 94 -3.51 -11.07 -27.65
N ALA A 95 -4.82 -10.88 -27.82
CA ALA A 95 -5.49 -10.97 -29.11
C ALA A 95 -6.77 -10.16 -29.13
N THR A 96 -7.12 -9.62 -30.30
CA THR A 96 -8.41 -8.96 -30.53
C THR A 96 -9.19 -9.58 -31.69
N SER A 97 -8.66 -10.65 -32.29
CA SER A 97 -9.29 -11.37 -33.39
C SER A 97 -8.78 -12.81 -33.45
N PRO A 98 -9.57 -13.76 -33.98
CA PRO A 98 -9.12 -15.12 -34.26
C PRO A 98 -7.91 -15.20 -35.21
N PRO A 99 -7.15 -16.31 -35.22
CA PRO A 99 -7.29 -17.48 -34.33
C PRO A 99 -6.67 -17.23 -32.94
N TYR A 100 -7.37 -17.65 -31.89
CA TYR A 100 -6.91 -17.51 -30.51
C TYR A 100 -6.07 -18.69 -30.00
N THR A 101 -6.04 -19.79 -30.75
CA THR A 101 -5.42 -21.08 -30.38
C THR A 101 -4.00 -20.97 -29.82
N ARG A 102 -3.19 -20.04 -30.33
CA ARG A 102 -1.81 -19.79 -29.85
C ARG A 102 -1.71 -19.34 -28.39
N PHE A 103 -2.82 -18.89 -27.78
CA PHE A 103 -2.85 -18.37 -26.41
C PHE A 103 -3.60 -19.27 -25.44
N LEU A 104 -4.37 -20.26 -25.93
CA LEU A 104 -5.25 -21.07 -25.09
C LEU A 104 -4.50 -22.09 -24.21
N ASN A 105 -3.24 -22.38 -24.55
CA ASN A 105 -2.35 -23.21 -23.74
C ASN A 105 -1.55 -22.39 -22.70
N ASP A 106 -1.63 -21.07 -22.77
CA ASP A 106 -1.01 -20.15 -21.84
C ASP A 106 -2.04 -19.64 -20.82
N ARG A 107 -1.56 -18.98 -19.76
CA ARG A 107 -2.45 -18.25 -18.85
C ARG A 107 -3.17 -17.10 -19.58
N VAL A 108 -4.51 -17.17 -19.58
CA VAL A 108 -5.41 -16.08 -19.95
C VAL A 108 -6.36 -15.85 -18.77
N ASP A 109 -6.43 -14.62 -18.28
CA ASP A 109 -7.25 -14.30 -17.12
C ASP A 109 -8.70 -14.02 -17.50
N PHE A 110 -8.92 -13.34 -18.62
CA PHE A 110 -10.26 -12.96 -19.05
C PHE A 110 -10.37 -12.93 -20.57
N ALA A 111 -11.44 -13.51 -21.10
CA ALA A 111 -11.91 -13.29 -22.45
C ALA A 111 -13.07 -12.27 -22.41
N ILE A 112 -12.85 -11.10 -22.98
CA ILE A 112 -13.88 -10.06 -23.12
C ILE A 112 -14.72 -10.39 -24.34
N ILE A 113 -16.01 -10.64 -24.12
CA ILE A 113 -16.95 -11.09 -25.14
C ILE A 113 -17.93 -9.96 -25.46
N SER A 114 -18.22 -9.78 -26.75
CA SER A 114 -19.28 -8.89 -27.22
C SER A 114 -20.62 -9.24 -26.56
N PRO A 115 -21.41 -8.25 -26.12
CA PRO A 115 -22.77 -8.48 -25.64
C PRO A 115 -23.60 -9.26 -26.65
N GLY A 116 -24.40 -10.21 -26.16
CA GLY A 116 -25.32 -11.01 -27.00
C GLY A 116 -24.68 -12.17 -27.77
N MET A 117 -23.36 -12.38 -27.67
CA MET A 117 -22.71 -13.55 -28.27
C MET A 117 -23.32 -14.85 -27.71
N PRO A 118 -23.72 -15.81 -28.55
CA PRO A 118 -24.39 -17.01 -28.09
C PRO A 118 -23.41 -17.96 -27.41
N HIS A 119 -23.89 -18.68 -26.38
CA HIS A 119 -23.10 -19.70 -25.69
C HIS A 119 -22.54 -20.76 -26.64
N VAL A 120 -23.27 -21.11 -27.70
CA VAL A 120 -22.88 -22.14 -28.70
C VAL A 120 -21.86 -21.65 -29.73
N ASP A 121 -21.41 -20.40 -29.65
CA ASP A 121 -20.34 -19.89 -30.50
C ASP A 121 -19.05 -20.70 -30.32
N LEU A 122 -18.35 -20.98 -31.43
CA LEU A 122 -17.19 -21.87 -31.44
C LEU A 122 -16.05 -21.35 -30.55
N TRP A 123 -15.77 -20.05 -30.56
CA TRP A 123 -14.72 -19.48 -29.73
C TRP A 123 -15.13 -19.38 -28.27
N VAL A 124 -16.40 -19.07 -27.99
CA VAL A 124 -16.94 -19.09 -26.62
C VAL A 124 -16.81 -20.50 -26.02
N GLN A 125 -17.20 -21.54 -26.77
CA GLN A 125 -17.03 -22.93 -26.35
C GLN A 125 -15.56 -23.29 -26.12
N ASP A 126 -14.65 -22.82 -26.98
CA ASP A 126 -13.22 -23.10 -26.85
C ASP A 126 -12.63 -22.41 -25.62
N PHE A 127 -12.99 -21.14 -25.34
CA PHE A 127 -12.59 -20.46 -24.10
C PHE A 127 -13.06 -21.21 -22.87
N MET A 128 -14.32 -21.66 -22.85
CA MET A 128 -14.86 -22.44 -21.73
C MET A 128 -14.18 -23.79 -21.56
N LYS A 129 -13.87 -24.47 -22.66
CA LYS A 129 -13.12 -25.74 -22.64
C LYS A 129 -11.73 -25.57 -22.03
N HIS A 130 -11.14 -24.40 -22.20
CA HIS A 130 -9.85 -24.02 -21.61
C HIS A 130 -9.97 -23.32 -20.25
N GLU A 131 -11.16 -23.35 -19.63
CA GLU A 131 -11.45 -22.71 -18.33
C GLU A 131 -11.16 -21.20 -18.29
N ILE A 132 -11.24 -20.52 -19.44
CA ILE A 132 -11.02 -19.08 -19.53
C ILE A 132 -12.31 -18.36 -19.14
N PRO A 133 -12.27 -17.43 -18.17
CA PRO A 133 -13.44 -16.65 -17.79
C PRO A 133 -13.94 -15.78 -18.94
N CYS A 134 -15.22 -15.86 -19.24
CA CYS A 134 -15.86 -15.03 -20.25
C CYS A 134 -16.57 -13.86 -19.55
N VAL A 135 -16.23 -12.62 -19.90
CA VAL A 135 -16.75 -11.43 -19.23
C VAL A 135 -17.14 -10.34 -20.22
N LEU A 136 -18.02 -9.42 -19.81
CA LEU A 136 -18.27 -8.18 -20.53
C LEU A 136 -17.13 -7.17 -20.35
N ALA A 137 -17.00 -6.21 -21.27
CA ALA A 137 -15.98 -5.16 -21.17
C ALA A 137 -16.11 -4.32 -19.87
N ASP A 138 -17.32 -4.18 -19.35
CA ASP A 138 -17.60 -3.49 -18.09
C ASP A 138 -16.95 -4.17 -16.87
N TYR A 139 -16.62 -5.46 -16.95
CA TYR A 139 -15.86 -6.15 -15.90
C TYR A 139 -14.51 -5.44 -15.66
N ILE A 140 -13.79 -5.11 -16.73
CA ILE A 140 -12.48 -4.44 -16.64
C ILE A 140 -12.62 -3.01 -16.11
N VAL A 141 -13.70 -2.33 -16.47
CA VAL A 141 -13.98 -0.97 -15.98
C VAL A 141 -14.31 -0.99 -14.49
N GLU A 142 -15.24 -1.84 -14.07
CA GLU A 142 -15.66 -1.93 -12.67
C GLU A 142 -14.59 -2.55 -11.77
N TYR A 143 -13.71 -3.40 -12.30
CA TYR A 143 -12.53 -3.89 -11.56
C TYR A 143 -11.69 -2.74 -10.99
N VAL A 144 -11.49 -1.66 -11.77
CA VAL A 144 -10.72 -0.50 -11.32
C VAL A 144 -11.59 0.49 -10.57
N CYS A 145 -12.83 0.74 -11.03
CA CYS A 145 -13.71 1.73 -10.44
C CYS A 145 -14.31 1.31 -9.10
N LYS A 146 -14.49 0.01 -8.85
CA LYS A 146 -15.19 -0.53 -7.68
C LYS A 146 -14.39 -1.65 -6.99
N PRO A 147 -13.14 -1.38 -6.56
CA PRO A 147 -12.37 -2.36 -5.81
C PRO A 147 -13.15 -2.81 -4.57
N GLY A 148 -13.19 -4.12 -4.32
CA GLY A 148 -13.89 -4.73 -3.18
C GLY A 148 -15.39 -5.00 -3.41
N TYR A 149 -15.94 -4.67 -4.58
CA TYR A 149 -17.32 -5.01 -4.94
C TYR A 149 -17.35 -6.22 -5.88
N SER A 150 -18.45 -7.00 -5.82
CA SER A 150 -18.64 -8.12 -6.74
C SER A 150 -18.77 -7.65 -8.19
N LEU A 151 -18.15 -8.41 -9.09
CA LEU A 151 -18.19 -8.20 -10.54
C LEU A 151 -19.03 -9.27 -11.25
N ASP A 152 -19.73 -10.13 -10.50
CA ASP A 152 -20.41 -11.33 -11.01
C ASP A 152 -21.44 -11.00 -12.10
N LYS A 153 -22.09 -9.85 -12.00
CA LYS A 153 -23.06 -9.38 -13.00
C LYS A 153 -22.48 -9.23 -14.41
N HIS A 154 -21.16 -9.14 -14.55
CA HIS A 154 -20.46 -9.02 -15.84
C HIS A 154 -19.88 -10.34 -16.33
N VAL A 155 -19.97 -11.41 -15.54
CA VAL A 155 -19.46 -12.73 -15.90
C VAL A 155 -20.51 -13.46 -16.72
N LEU A 156 -20.06 -14.09 -17.80
CA LEU A 156 -20.91 -14.76 -18.78
C LEU A 156 -20.79 -16.28 -18.65
N TYR A 157 -21.81 -16.97 -19.17
CA TYR A 157 -21.80 -18.42 -19.41
C TYR A 157 -21.45 -19.28 -18.19
N ASN A 158 -21.84 -18.83 -16.99
CA ASN A 158 -21.56 -19.50 -15.72
C ASN A 158 -20.06 -19.68 -15.42
N THR A 159 -19.19 -18.81 -15.94
CA THR A 159 -17.74 -18.88 -15.74
C THR A 159 -17.25 -18.22 -14.44
N HIS A 160 -18.14 -17.99 -13.46
CA HIS A 160 -17.88 -17.28 -12.21
C HIS A 160 -16.71 -17.85 -11.41
N ALA A 161 -16.66 -19.18 -11.22
CA ALA A 161 -15.59 -19.82 -10.47
C ALA A 161 -14.20 -19.58 -11.09
N TRP A 162 -14.11 -19.54 -12.41
CA TRP A 162 -12.87 -19.26 -13.12
C TRP A 162 -12.50 -17.77 -13.03
N ALA A 163 -13.50 -16.87 -13.07
CA ALA A 163 -13.30 -15.45 -12.89
C ALA A 163 -12.76 -15.14 -11.47
N GLU A 164 -13.35 -15.75 -10.45
CA GLU A 164 -12.92 -15.65 -9.05
C GLU A 164 -11.49 -16.18 -8.86
N LYS A 165 -11.17 -17.33 -9.47
CA LYS A 165 -9.82 -17.91 -9.45
C LYS A 165 -8.78 -16.95 -10.07
N SER A 166 -9.09 -16.36 -11.22
CA SER A 166 -8.20 -15.39 -11.89
C SER A 166 -8.05 -14.10 -11.08
N PHE A 167 -9.14 -13.61 -10.49
CA PHE A 167 -9.14 -12.45 -9.60
C PHE A 167 -8.30 -12.68 -8.34
N ALA A 168 -8.47 -13.83 -7.68
CA ALA A 168 -7.70 -14.20 -6.50
C ALA A 168 -6.19 -14.31 -6.80
N TYR A 169 -5.81 -14.93 -7.93
CA TYR A 169 -4.42 -15.00 -8.36
C TYR A 169 -3.81 -13.61 -8.59
N LEU A 170 -4.54 -12.69 -9.23
CA LEU A 170 -4.05 -11.33 -9.47
C LEU A 170 -3.86 -10.55 -8.16
N GLN A 171 -4.76 -10.73 -7.20
CA GLN A 171 -4.63 -10.12 -5.87
C GLN A 171 -3.44 -10.69 -5.11
N SER A 172 -3.27 -12.02 -5.07
CA SER A 172 -2.14 -12.63 -4.36
C SER A 172 -0.80 -12.18 -4.95
N LYS A 173 -0.71 -12.09 -6.28
CA LYS A 173 0.47 -11.59 -6.97
C LYS A 173 0.77 -10.12 -6.63
N ALA A 174 -0.27 -9.28 -6.53
CA ALA A 174 -0.10 -7.89 -6.11
C ALA A 174 0.37 -7.77 -4.66
N GLU A 175 -0.14 -8.63 -3.75
CA GLU A 175 0.28 -8.69 -2.35
C GLU A 175 1.72 -9.19 -2.19
N GLU A 176 2.15 -10.18 -2.98
CA GLU A 176 3.52 -10.67 -3.00
C GLU A 176 4.51 -9.55 -3.34
N ILE A 177 4.22 -8.78 -4.39
CA ILE A 177 5.08 -7.65 -4.81
C ILE A 177 5.11 -6.55 -3.74
N LEU A 178 3.98 -6.28 -3.09
CA LEU A 178 3.92 -5.32 -1.98
C LEU A 178 4.79 -5.76 -0.80
N LYS A 179 4.82 -7.06 -0.47
CA LYS A 179 5.68 -7.61 0.58
C LYS A 179 7.15 -7.52 0.21
N GLU A 180 7.51 -7.88 -1.02
CA GLU A 180 8.88 -7.74 -1.51
C GLU A 180 9.39 -6.29 -1.40
N TYR A 181 8.53 -5.31 -1.70
CA TYR A 181 8.88 -3.90 -1.51
C TYR A 181 9.09 -3.55 -0.04
N THR A 182 8.18 -3.93 0.87
CA THR A 182 8.31 -3.61 2.30
C THR A 182 9.53 -4.27 2.95
N ASP A 183 9.95 -5.44 2.46
CA ASP A 183 11.12 -6.14 2.96
C ASP A 183 12.44 -5.59 2.35
N SER A 184 12.36 -4.94 1.18
CA SER A 184 13.52 -4.38 0.47
C SER A 184 13.82 -2.91 0.81
N THR A 185 12.82 -2.17 1.29
CA THR A 185 13.05 -0.87 1.93
C THR A 185 13.54 -1.11 3.37
N PRO A 186 14.70 -0.58 3.79
CA PRO A 186 14.98 -0.52 5.22
C PRO A 186 13.80 0.21 5.85
N SER A 187 13.14 -0.45 6.78
CA SER A 187 12.08 0.12 7.59
C SER A 187 12.64 1.34 8.31
N ASP A 188 12.48 2.53 7.72
CA ASP A 188 12.15 3.70 8.53
C ASP A 188 10.78 3.36 9.14
N ASP A 189 10.83 2.68 10.29
CA ASP A 189 9.72 2.45 11.18
C ASP A 189 9.11 3.80 11.53
N ASN A 190 8.24 4.29 10.66
CA ASN A 190 7.45 5.48 10.86
C ASN A 190 6.19 5.15 11.69
N GLY A 191 6.34 4.23 12.64
CA GLY A 191 5.37 3.85 13.65
C GLY A 191 5.44 4.69 14.93
N SER A 192 6.36 5.66 15.06
CA SER A 192 6.40 6.55 16.25
C SER A 192 6.98 7.96 16.03
N ASN A 193 6.79 8.61 14.88
CA ASN A 193 7.33 9.97 14.65
C ASN A 193 6.54 11.13 15.31
N ASP A 194 5.68 10.85 16.29
CA ASP A 194 5.07 11.90 17.13
C ASP A 194 5.73 11.97 18.52
N ILE A 195 7.02 11.62 18.60
CA ILE A 195 7.79 11.73 19.84
C ILE A 195 8.57 13.05 19.81
N ALA A 196 8.08 14.05 20.55
CA ALA A 196 8.79 15.30 20.75
C ALA A 196 10.09 15.08 21.53
N CYS A 197 11.16 15.78 21.14
CA CYS A 197 12.34 15.86 21.97
C CYS A 197 11.99 16.49 23.32
N THR A 198 12.27 15.78 24.40
CA THR A 198 11.91 16.25 25.76
C THR A 198 12.65 17.51 26.21
N VAL A 199 13.71 17.90 25.50
CA VAL A 199 14.53 19.07 25.82
C VAL A 199 14.09 20.31 25.02
N CYS A 200 13.97 20.20 23.69
CA CYS A 200 13.64 21.33 22.83
C CYS A 200 12.17 21.38 22.39
N GLY A 201 11.41 20.30 22.59
CA GLY A 201 10.00 20.19 22.20
C GLY A 201 9.75 20.06 20.70
N SER A 202 10.79 19.99 19.86
CA SER A 202 10.67 19.82 18.41
C SER A 202 10.53 18.34 18.01
N HIS A 203 9.81 18.12 16.91
CA HIS A 203 9.67 16.85 16.20
C HIS A 203 10.64 16.72 15.00
N ASP A 204 11.42 17.76 14.71
CA ASP A 204 12.38 17.76 13.60
C ASP A 204 13.58 16.84 13.89
N LYS A 205 14.41 16.50 12.89
CA LYS A 205 15.64 15.71 13.07
C LYS A 205 15.44 14.33 13.74
N GLY A 206 14.37 13.61 13.38
CA GLY A 206 14.09 12.26 13.92
C GLY A 206 15.24 11.25 13.70
N GLU A 207 15.97 11.38 12.58
CA GLU A 207 17.14 10.57 12.23
C GLU A 207 18.30 10.64 13.24
N VAL A 208 18.36 11.70 14.05
CA VAL A 208 19.37 11.88 15.12
C VAL A 208 18.70 12.04 16.49
N MET A 209 17.53 11.41 16.67
CA MET A 209 16.81 11.38 17.93
C MET A 209 16.94 10.01 18.60
N LEU A 210 17.36 10.00 19.86
CA LEU A 210 17.49 8.79 20.67
C LEU A 210 16.19 8.53 21.41
N ILE A 211 15.72 7.29 21.33
CA ILE A 211 14.56 6.81 22.10
C ILE A 211 15.06 6.04 23.31
N CYS A 212 14.55 6.39 24.49
CA CYS A 212 14.93 5.72 25.72
C CYS A 212 14.38 4.29 25.77
N GLY A 213 15.21 3.31 25.43
CA GLY A 213 14.91 1.91 25.59
C GLY A 213 16.02 0.97 25.11
N ASN A 214 15.74 -0.33 25.15
CA ASN A 214 16.56 -1.34 24.49
C ASN A 214 15.98 -1.76 23.14
N GLU A 215 16.79 -2.44 22.32
CA GLU A 215 16.37 -2.95 21.00
C GLU A 215 15.05 -3.74 21.02
N SER A 216 14.77 -4.44 22.13
CA SER A 216 13.53 -5.22 22.32
C SER A 216 12.31 -4.41 22.79
N GLY A 217 12.47 -3.12 23.12
CA GLY A 217 11.42 -2.26 23.69
C GLY A 217 10.92 -2.68 25.08
N SER A 218 11.58 -3.65 25.72
CA SER A 218 11.15 -4.25 26.99
C SER A 218 11.58 -3.44 28.22
N VAL A 219 12.59 -2.58 28.08
CA VAL A 219 13.11 -1.72 29.16
C VAL A 219 13.33 -0.33 28.62
N GLY A 220 12.76 0.70 29.25
CA GLY A 220 12.82 2.08 28.80
C GLY A 220 11.55 2.84 29.12
N CYS A 221 11.54 4.16 28.89
CA CYS A 221 10.33 4.98 29.01
C CYS A 221 9.85 5.53 27.66
N GLY A 222 10.54 5.23 26.56
CA GLY A 222 10.13 5.61 25.21
C GLY A 222 10.25 7.10 24.88
N VAL A 223 10.88 7.90 25.74
CA VAL A 223 11.06 9.34 25.46
C VAL A 223 12.13 9.57 24.40
N GLY A 224 11.90 10.57 23.54
CA GLY A 224 12.84 11.03 22.53
C GLY A 224 13.73 12.18 23.00
N THR A 225 15.00 12.16 22.62
CA THR A 225 15.96 13.26 22.85
C THR A 225 16.96 13.32 21.69
N HIS A 226 17.13 14.49 21.05
CA HIS A 226 18.17 14.65 20.02
C HIS A 226 19.57 14.43 20.58
N ILE A 227 20.50 13.93 19.76
CA ILE A 227 21.92 13.82 20.12
C ILE A 227 22.50 15.18 20.54
N ASP A 228 22.07 16.26 19.89
CA ASP A 228 22.48 17.64 20.18
C ASP A 228 21.91 18.17 21.52
N CYS A 229 20.77 17.60 21.95
CA CYS A 229 20.05 17.98 23.17
C CYS A 229 20.47 17.15 24.39
N CYS A 230 21.30 16.12 24.18
CA CYS A 230 21.88 15.34 25.26
C CYS A 230 22.87 16.18 26.08
N ASN A 231 23.15 15.77 27.32
CA ASN A 231 24.14 16.41 28.17
C ASN A 231 25.10 15.33 28.75
N PRO A 232 26.33 15.20 28.23
CA PRO A 232 26.90 15.99 27.13
C PRO A 232 26.25 15.68 25.76
N PRO A 233 26.29 16.61 24.79
CA PRO A 233 25.82 16.35 23.42
C PRO A 233 26.65 15.23 22.77
N LEU A 234 26.00 14.37 22.01
CA LEU A 234 26.66 13.27 21.30
C LEU A 234 26.98 13.68 19.85
N GLN A 235 28.10 13.18 19.34
CA GLN A 235 28.53 13.45 17.96
C GLN A 235 27.80 12.58 16.93
N GLU A 236 27.36 11.40 17.34
CA GLU A 236 26.66 10.42 16.51
C GLU A 236 25.65 9.64 17.35
N VAL A 237 24.70 8.99 16.67
CA VAL A 237 23.73 8.08 17.31
C VAL A 237 24.49 6.83 17.76
N PRO A 238 24.41 6.43 19.04
CA PRO A 238 25.05 5.21 19.52
C PRO A 238 24.49 3.96 18.82
N GLU A 239 25.36 2.98 18.56
CA GLU A 239 24.96 1.66 18.04
C GLU A 239 24.27 0.80 19.13
N ASP A 240 24.53 1.09 20.40
CA ASP A 240 23.99 0.37 21.57
C ASP A 240 22.75 1.04 22.18
N ASP A 241 22.02 0.29 23.03
CA ASP A 241 20.88 0.77 23.82
C ASP A 241 21.13 2.13 24.50
N TRP A 242 20.18 3.07 24.36
CA TRP A 242 20.23 4.36 25.02
C TRP A 242 19.17 4.52 26.09
N PHE A 243 19.56 5.07 27.25
CA PHE A 243 18.64 5.34 28.37
C PHE A 243 18.72 6.79 28.81
N CYS A 244 17.57 7.44 28.94
CA CYS A 244 17.49 8.78 29.49
C CYS A 244 18.00 8.83 30.94
N PRO A 245 18.39 10.01 31.46
CA PRO A 245 18.91 10.16 32.83
C PRO A 245 18.02 9.56 33.93
N LYS A 246 16.70 9.51 33.70
CA LYS A 246 15.74 8.91 34.64
C LYS A 246 15.81 7.38 34.66
N CYS A 247 16.01 6.76 33.49
CA CYS A 247 16.10 5.31 33.34
C CYS A 247 17.51 4.76 33.59
N SER A 248 18.56 5.55 33.34
CA SER A 248 19.94 5.17 33.69
C SER A 248 20.17 5.22 35.21
N GLY A 249 19.58 6.19 35.92
CA GLY A 249 19.69 6.31 37.38
C GLY A 249 18.98 5.20 38.16
N SER A 250 17.92 4.58 37.62
CA SER A 250 17.20 3.49 38.30
C SER A 250 17.98 2.18 38.32
N ARG A 251 18.97 2.01 37.43
CA ARG A 251 19.83 0.82 37.36
C ARG A 251 20.96 0.81 38.40
N HIS A 252 21.17 1.90 39.14
CA HIS A 252 22.28 2.00 40.11
C HIS A 252 21.93 1.71 41.58
N SER A 253 20.71 1.27 41.94
CA SER A 253 20.35 1.06 43.35
C SER A 253 20.59 -0.34 43.93
N THR A 254 21.12 -1.31 43.17
CA THR A 254 21.38 -2.67 43.68
C THR A 254 22.78 -3.18 43.34
N ASN A 255 23.81 -2.49 43.83
CA ASN A 255 25.01 -3.08 44.45
C ASN A 255 26.13 -2.03 44.50
N SER A 256 26.45 -1.55 45.72
CA SER A 256 27.82 -1.42 46.26
C SER A 256 27.93 -0.33 47.34
N ALA A 257 27.62 -0.66 48.59
CA ALA A 257 28.22 0.02 49.75
C ALA A 257 28.20 -0.86 51.01
N LYS A 258 28.79 -2.06 50.96
CA LYS A 258 29.34 -2.68 52.18
C LYS A 258 30.63 -1.93 52.57
N ARG A 259 30.49 -0.76 53.21
CA ARG A 259 31.50 -0.26 54.16
C ARG A 259 30.95 -0.47 55.56
N LYS A 260 31.27 -1.64 56.13
CA LYS A 260 31.13 -1.90 57.58
C LYS A 260 31.97 -0.85 58.32
N LYS A 261 31.32 0.10 58.99
CA LYS A 261 31.83 0.74 60.21
C LYS A 261 30.88 0.33 61.33
N LYS A 262 31.31 -0.62 62.16
CA LYS A 262 30.65 -0.98 63.41
C LYS A 262 31.64 -0.71 64.54
N GLY A 263 31.23 0.09 65.51
CA GLY A 263 32.03 0.34 66.72
C GLY A 263 31.59 1.59 67.47
N SER A 264 30.36 1.60 67.98
CA SER A 264 29.96 2.52 69.05
C SER A 264 30.41 1.97 70.41
N SER A 265 31.10 2.82 71.17
CA SER A 265 31.05 3.00 72.64
C SER A 265 31.30 1.79 73.57
N LEU A 266 32.33 1.85 74.43
CA LEU A 266 32.23 2.40 75.81
C LEU A 266 33.54 2.22 76.60
N LEU A 267 33.82 3.20 77.45
CA LEU A 267 34.95 3.30 78.38
C LEU A 267 34.77 2.44 79.65
N LYS A 268 35.88 1.86 80.16
CA LYS A 268 36.49 2.02 81.52
C LYS A 268 37.48 0.86 81.78
N ARG A 269 38.79 1.10 82.00
CA ARG A 269 39.44 1.36 83.32
C ARG A 269 38.89 0.42 84.41
N LYS A 270 39.63 -0.53 84.94
CA LYS A 270 40.91 -0.46 85.66
C LYS A 270 41.57 -1.82 85.67
#